data_AF-A0A843F805-F1
#
_entry.id   AF-A0A843F805-F1
#
_cell.length_a   1.000
_cell.length_b   1.000
_cell.length_c   1.000
_cell.angle_alpha   90.00
_cell.angle_beta   90.00
_cell.angle_gamma   90.00
#
_symmetry.space_group_name_H-M   'P 1'
#
loop_
_entity.id
_entity.type
_entity.pdbx_description
1 polymer ?
#
loop_
_entity_poly.entity_id
_entity_poly.type
_entity_poly.pdbx_seq_one_letter_code
_entity_poly.pdbx_strand_id
1 'polypeptide(L)'
;ISRVGEGPFPTEMTQEEAESKGLEEYGVVTGRRRRIGYFDMELAKESCRINGATQIALTCVDKLYDCARVQDYGELSAETKAFISEIEQETGVPVTIISTGPDLKDTIDLRKELL
;
A
#
# COMPACT_ATOMS: atom_id res chain seq x y z
N ILE A 1 -2.39 -3.80 -5.02
CA ILE A 1 -3.70 -3.18 -5.37
C ILE A 1 -4.80 -4.24 -5.32
N SER A 2 -6.04 -3.90 -4.98
CA SER A 2 -7.17 -4.83 -5.08
C SER A 2 -8.36 -4.25 -5.86
N ARG A 3 -9.14 -5.12 -6.52
CA ARG A 3 -10.30 -4.73 -7.34
C ARG A 3 -11.45 -5.72 -7.16
N VAL A 4 -12.69 -5.22 -7.23
CA VAL A 4 -13.91 -6.05 -7.23
C VAL A 4 -14.59 -5.94 -8.59
N GLY A 5 -15.08 -7.06 -9.10
CA GLY A 5 -15.77 -7.13 -10.39
C GLY A 5 -14.83 -7.11 -11.59
N GLU A 6 -15.42 -7.01 -12.78
CA GLU A 6 -14.73 -7.10 -14.05
C GLU A 6 -13.95 -5.82 -14.42
N GLY A 7 -13.17 -5.90 -15.49
CA GLY A 7 -12.42 -4.79 -16.07
C GLY A 7 -10.90 -4.98 -16.02
N PRO A 8 -10.13 -4.20 -16.80
CA PRO A 8 -8.70 -4.38 -16.95
C PRO A 8 -7.96 -4.23 -15.64
N PHE A 9 -7.01 -5.12 -15.37
CA PHE A 9 -6.15 -5.04 -14.20
C PHE A 9 -4.72 -5.47 -14.60
N PRO A 10 -3.90 -4.53 -15.11
CA PRO A 10 -2.62 -4.87 -15.74
C PRO A 10 -1.63 -5.58 -14.82
N THR A 11 -1.68 -5.26 -13.53
CA THR A 11 -0.79 -5.79 -12.49
C THR A 11 -1.43 -6.95 -11.72
N GLU A 12 -2.55 -7.51 -12.20
CA GLU A 12 -3.25 -8.62 -11.56
C GLU A 12 -2.34 -9.86 -11.46
N MET A 13 -2.25 -10.42 -10.26
CA MET A 13 -1.60 -11.71 -10.03
C MET A 13 -2.62 -12.84 -10.08
N THR A 14 -2.14 -14.06 -10.30
CA THR A 14 -3.02 -15.24 -10.29
C THR A 14 -3.63 -15.46 -8.90
N GLN A 15 -4.77 -16.14 -8.85
CA GLN A 15 -5.46 -16.46 -7.59
C GLN A 15 -4.56 -17.29 -6.67
N GLU A 16 -3.89 -18.29 -7.24
CA GLU A 16 -3.02 -19.22 -6.54
C GLU A 16 -1.80 -18.49 -5.95
N GLU A 17 -1.27 -17.53 -6.69
CA GLU A 17 -0.17 -16.69 -6.21
C GLU A 17 -0.59 -15.81 -5.03
N ALA A 18 -1.76 -15.16 -5.12
CA ALA A 18 -2.28 -14.34 -4.03
C ALA A 18 -2.53 -15.16 -2.76
N GLU A 19 -3.05 -16.38 -2.90
CA GLU A 19 -3.23 -17.34 -1.79
C GLU A 19 -1.90 -17.75 -1.18
N SER A 20 -0.93 -18.11 -2.01
CA SER A 20 0.41 -18.54 -1.53
C SER A 20 1.14 -17.44 -0.75
N LYS A 21 0.84 -16.17 -1.05
CA LYS A 21 1.39 -14.99 -0.36
C LYS A 21 0.51 -14.48 0.78
N GLY A 22 -0.66 -15.08 1.03
CA GLY A 22 -1.60 -14.63 2.06
C GLY A 22 -2.25 -13.25 1.77
N LEU A 23 -2.37 -12.86 0.51
CA LEU A 23 -2.80 -11.50 0.10
C LEU A 23 -4.29 -11.36 -0.22
N GLU A 24 -5.01 -12.46 -0.41
CA GLU A 24 -6.10 -12.73 0.53
C GLU A 24 -7.12 -11.63 0.89
N GLU A 25 -8.01 -11.14 0.02
CA GLU A 25 -9.05 -10.18 0.45
C GLU A 25 -10.48 -10.53 0.02
N TYR A 26 -11.42 -10.26 0.91
CA TYR A 26 -12.85 -10.49 0.70
C TYR A 26 -13.66 -9.21 0.98
N GLY A 27 -14.71 -8.99 0.19
CA GLY A 27 -15.63 -7.89 0.41
C GLY A 27 -16.48 -8.12 1.65
N VAL A 28 -16.48 -7.18 2.58
CA VAL A 28 -17.15 -7.28 3.90
C VAL A 28 -18.65 -7.58 3.79
N VAL A 29 -19.36 -6.96 2.84
CA VAL A 29 -20.82 -7.15 2.70
C VAL A 29 -21.15 -8.41 1.89
N THR A 30 -20.55 -8.56 0.71
CA THR A 30 -20.94 -9.62 -0.24
C THR A 30 -20.17 -10.92 -0.08
N GLY A 31 -19.10 -10.94 0.72
CA GLY A 31 -18.16 -12.07 0.80
C GLY A 31 -17.37 -12.34 -0.49
N ARG A 32 -17.62 -11.60 -1.57
CA ARG A 32 -16.93 -11.79 -2.85
C ARG A 32 -15.43 -11.55 -2.70
N ARG A 33 -14.65 -12.48 -3.25
CA ARG A 33 -13.20 -12.39 -3.31
C ARG A 33 -12.78 -11.19 -4.17
N ARG A 34 -11.76 -10.48 -3.74
CA ARG A 34 -11.14 -9.39 -4.51
C ARG A 34 -10.06 -9.96 -5.41
N ARG A 35 -9.94 -9.41 -6.61
CA ARG A 35 -8.78 -9.59 -7.47
C ARG A 35 -7.61 -8.83 -6.86
N ILE A 36 -6.45 -9.46 -6.77
CA ILE A 36 -5.24 -8.87 -6.16
C ILE A 36 -4.22 -8.66 -7.26
N GLY A 37 -3.43 -7.60 -7.14
CA GLY A 37 -2.34 -7.31 -8.04
C GLY A 37 -1.21 -6.59 -7.34
N TYR A 38 -0.07 -6.51 -8.03
CA TYR A 38 1.09 -5.76 -7.59
C TYR A 38 0.78 -4.27 -7.41
N PHE A 39 1.71 -3.53 -6.80
CA PHE A 39 1.59 -2.08 -6.75
C PHE A 39 1.73 -1.49 -8.16
N ASP A 40 0.86 -0.56 -8.51
CA ASP A 40 0.82 0.03 -9.85
C ASP A 40 1.27 1.50 -9.74
N MET A 41 2.54 1.74 -10.07
CA MET A 41 3.18 3.05 -9.93
C MET A 41 2.58 4.10 -10.87
N GLU A 42 2.27 3.72 -12.11
CA GLU A 42 1.65 4.61 -13.09
C GLU A 42 0.25 5.02 -12.63
N LEU A 43 -0.54 4.08 -12.12
CA LEU A 43 -1.86 4.38 -11.54
C LEU A 43 -1.74 5.29 -10.32
N ALA A 44 -0.77 5.05 -9.44
CA ALA A 44 -0.54 5.86 -8.25
C ALA A 44 -0.15 7.31 -8.62
N LYS A 45 0.77 7.47 -9.57
CA LYS A 45 1.24 8.76 -10.09
C LYS A 45 0.10 9.55 -10.73
N GLU A 46 -0.67 8.91 -11.59
CA GLU A 46 -1.81 9.55 -12.25
C GLU A 46 -2.91 9.92 -11.24
N SER A 47 -3.18 9.06 -10.26
CA SER A 47 -4.11 9.36 -9.17
C SER A 47 -3.66 10.58 -8.35
N CYS A 48 -2.39 10.66 -7.98
CA CYS A 48 -1.83 11.81 -7.26
C CYS A 48 -1.97 13.10 -8.08
N ARG A 49 -1.65 13.04 -9.38
CA ARG A 49 -1.75 14.18 -10.30
C ARG A 49 -3.18 14.68 -10.44
N ILE A 50 -4.16 13.78 -10.63
CA ILE A 50 -5.57 14.15 -10.81
C ILE A 50 -6.13 14.79 -9.52
N ASN A 51 -5.78 14.26 -8.36
CA ASN A 51 -6.31 14.72 -7.08
C ASN A 51 -5.57 15.94 -6.52
N GLY A 52 -4.44 16.35 -7.12
CA GLY A 52 -3.56 17.37 -6.53
C GLY A 52 -3.07 16.93 -5.14
N ALA A 53 -2.72 15.65 -5.00
CA ALA A 53 -2.38 15.05 -3.72
C ALA A 53 -1.16 15.76 -3.10
N THR A 54 -1.28 16.12 -1.83
CA THR A 54 -0.20 16.76 -1.06
C THR A 54 0.56 15.79 -0.19
N GLN A 55 -0.05 14.65 0.16
CA GLN A 55 0.49 13.60 1.01
C GLN A 55 -0.15 12.26 0.65
N ILE A 56 0.60 11.16 0.85
CA ILE A 56 0.14 9.79 0.67
C ILE A 56 0.04 9.09 2.03
N ALA A 57 -1.07 8.38 2.25
CA ALA A 57 -1.20 7.39 3.30
C ALA A 57 -1.03 5.98 2.69
N LEU A 58 0.08 5.31 3.00
CA LEU A 58 0.37 3.97 2.53
C LEU A 58 -0.13 2.95 3.57
N THR A 59 -0.87 1.94 3.15
CA THR A 59 -1.51 0.99 4.08
C THR A 59 -1.21 -0.46 3.73
N CYS A 60 -1.38 -1.35 4.72
CA CYS A 60 -1.14 -2.79 4.59
C CYS A 60 0.31 -3.11 4.16
N VAL A 61 1.29 -2.32 4.61
CA VAL A 61 2.70 -2.55 4.24
C VAL A 61 3.20 -3.88 4.82
N ASP A 62 2.67 -4.27 5.98
CA ASP A 62 2.91 -5.53 6.67
C ASP A 62 2.48 -6.77 5.86
N LYS A 63 1.63 -6.61 4.85
CA LYS A 63 1.29 -7.70 3.92
C LYS A 63 2.40 -7.96 2.90
N LEU A 64 3.27 -6.98 2.63
CA LEU A 64 4.32 -7.07 1.61
C LEU A 64 5.71 -7.22 2.21
N TYR A 65 5.93 -6.67 3.40
CA TYR A 65 7.23 -6.64 4.06
C TYR A 65 7.09 -7.07 5.52
N ASP A 66 8.18 -7.57 6.09
CA ASP A 66 8.25 -7.93 7.51
C ASP A 66 8.37 -6.68 8.39
N CYS A 67 7.24 -5.99 8.58
CA CYS A 67 7.15 -4.78 9.39
C CYS A 67 5.87 -4.74 10.24
N ALA A 68 5.25 -5.89 10.51
CA ALA A 68 4.01 -5.98 11.25
C ALA A 68 4.13 -5.28 12.62
N ARG A 69 3.18 -4.38 12.91
CA ARG A 69 3.09 -3.61 14.17
C ARG A 69 4.25 -2.65 14.43
N VAL A 70 5.14 -2.40 13.47
CA VAL A 70 6.22 -1.42 13.62
C VAL A 70 5.61 0.00 13.71
N GLN A 71 6.05 0.77 14.71
CA GLN A 71 5.54 2.12 14.99
C GLN A 71 6.57 3.22 14.79
N ASP A 72 7.83 2.85 14.55
CA ASP A 72 8.94 3.76 14.32
C ASP A 72 9.52 3.56 12.92
N TYR A 73 9.70 4.64 12.17
CA TYR A 73 10.23 4.56 10.80
C TYR A 73 11.67 4.03 10.76
N GLY A 74 12.46 4.33 11.79
CA GLY A 74 13.83 3.85 11.94
C GLY A 74 13.92 2.33 12.00
N GLU A 75 12.91 1.65 12.54
CA GLU A 75 12.84 0.19 12.66
C GLU A 75 12.44 -0.52 11.36
N LEU A 76 11.94 0.20 10.35
CA LEU A 76 11.61 -0.43 9.06
C LEU A 76 12.87 -0.95 8.35
N SER A 77 12.71 -2.09 7.67
CA SER A 77 13.76 -2.70 6.85
C SER A 77 14.19 -1.77 5.70
N ALA A 78 15.42 -1.97 5.20
CA ALA A 78 15.92 -1.21 4.06
C ALA A 78 15.04 -1.39 2.82
N GLU A 79 14.50 -2.59 2.61
CA GLU A 79 13.60 -2.93 1.50
C GLU A 79 12.28 -2.14 1.59
N THR A 80 11.70 -2.07 2.80
CA THR A 80 10.46 -1.30 3.02
C THR A 80 10.68 0.18 2.78
N LYS A 81 11.79 0.73 3.29
CA LYS A 81 12.18 2.14 3.08
C LYS A 81 12.45 2.43 1.61
N ALA A 82 13.08 1.51 0.88
CA ALA A 82 13.33 1.65 -0.56
C ALA A 82 12.01 1.72 -1.34
N PHE A 83 11.04 0.86 -1.03
CA PHE A 83 9.72 0.88 -1.65
C PHE A 83 8.96 2.19 -1.38
N ILE A 84 9.01 2.70 -0.15
CA ILE A 84 8.41 4.01 0.20
C ILE A 84 9.09 5.11 -0.61
N SER A 85 10.42 5.13 -0.65
CA SER A 85 11.19 6.12 -1.41
C SER A 85 10.91 6.05 -2.91
N GLU A 86 10.68 4.87 -3.48
CA GLU A 86 10.31 4.70 -4.88
C GLU A 86 8.95 5.33 -5.18
N ILE A 87 7.95 5.11 -4.31
CA ILE A 87 6.63 5.74 -4.43
C ILE A 87 6.75 7.27 -4.40
N GLU A 88 7.51 7.81 -3.44
CA GLU A 88 7.70 9.26 -3.31
C GLU A 88 8.38 9.86 -4.55
N GLN A 89 9.40 9.17 -5.09
CA GLN A 89 10.11 9.62 -6.29
C GLN A 89 9.22 9.59 -7.54
N GLU A 90 8.46 8.51 -7.75
CA GLU A 90 7.61 8.37 -8.93
C GLU A 90 6.39 9.27 -8.91
N THR A 91 5.79 9.46 -7.73
CA THR A 91 4.58 10.28 -7.57
C THR A 91 4.90 11.76 -7.36
N GLY A 92 6.08 12.10 -6.84
CA GLY A 92 6.43 13.44 -6.39
C GLY A 92 5.68 13.89 -5.14
N VAL A 93 5.03 12.97 -4.42
CA VAL A 93 4.21 13.26 -3.24
C VAL A 93 4.77 12.49 -2.03
N PRO A 94 4.99 13.15 -0.87
CA PRO A 94 5.55 12.50 0.31
C PRO A 94 4.57 11.48 0.91
N VAL A 95 5.09 10.36 1.39
CA VAL A 95 4.36 9.35 2.16
C VAL A 95 4.49 9.69 3.63
N THR A 96 3.39 10.14 4.25
CA THR A 96 3.43 10.72 5.60
C THR A 96 2.75 9.89 6.66
N ILE A 97 1.92 8.94 6.22
CA ILE A 97 1.21 8.00 7.09
C ILE A 97 1.47 6.61 6.54
N ILE A 98 1.98 5.71 7.37
CA ILE A 98 2.30 4.34 6.99
C ILE A 98 1.61 3.40 7.98
N SER A 99 0.66 2.60 7.51
CA SER A 99 0.02 1.56 8.31
C SER A 99 0.75 0.23 8.14
N THR A 100 1.12 -0.36 9.28
CA THR A 100 1.89 -1.60 9.46
C THR A 100 1.05 -2.70 10.11
N GLY A 101 -0.26 -2.53 10.14
CA GLY A 101 -1.19 -3.48 10.73
C GLY A 101 -2.61 -2.94 10.84
N PRO A 102 -3.54 -3.77 11.34
CA PRO A 102 -4.97 -3.45 11.37
C PRO A 102 -5.39 -2.54 12.54
N ASP A 103 -4.59 -2.42 13.60
CA ASP A 103 -4.95 -1.58 14.74
C ASP A 103 -4.55 -0.13 14.52
N LEU A 104 -5.29 0.81 15.14
CA LEU A 104 -5.01 2.25 15.07
C LEU A 104 -3.57 2.62 15.48
N LYS A 105 -2.99 1.85 16.39
CA LYS A 105 -1.63 2.06 16.87
C LYS A 105 -0.57 1.56 15.89
N ASP A 106 -0.92 0.72 14.91
CA ASP A 106 0.02 0.18 13.93
C ASP A 106 0.18 1.18 12.78
N THR A 107 0.55 2.40 13.14
CA THR A 107 0.63 3.52 12.22
C THR A 107 1.81 4.40 12.59
N ILE A 108 2.66 4.64 11.61
CA ILE A 108 3.78 5.58 11.68
C ILE A 108 3.28 6.90 11.10
N ASP A 109 3.41 7.98 11.86
CA ASP A 109 2.96 9.34 11.49
C ASP A 109 4.16 10.28 11.37
N LEU A 110 4.54 10.57 10.12
CA LEU A 110 5.69 11.40 9.75
C LEU A 110 5.30 12.85 9.43
N ARG A 111 4.03 13.22 9.58
CA ARG A 111 3.55 14.57 9.17
C ARG A 111 4.26 15.71 9.88
N LYS A 112 4.77 15.47 11.09
CA LYS A 112 5.52 16.48 11.85
C LYS A 112 6.91 16.76 11.29
N GLU A 113 7.45 15.87 10.47
CA GLU A 113 8.77 15.99 9.84
C GLU A 113 8.73 16.85 8.56
N LEU A 114 7.53 17.15 8.06
CA LEU A 114 7.30 18.03 6.91
C LEU A 114 7.10 19.52 7.29
N LEU A 115 7.14 19.86 8.57
CA LEU A 115 6.91 21.22 9.10
C LEU A 115 8.22 21.96 9.38
#